data_AF-A0A9P6LVW5-F1
#
_entry.id   AF-A0A9P6LVW5-F1
#
_cell.length_a   1.000
_cell.length_b   1.000
_cell.length_c   1.000
_cell.angle_alpha   90.00
_cell.angle_beta   90.00
_cell.angle_gamma   90.00
#
_symmetry.space_group_name_H-M   'P 1'
#
loop_
_entity.id
_entity.type
_entity.pdbx_description
1 polymer ?
#
loop_
_entity_poly.entity_id
_entity_poly.type
_entity_poly.pdbx_seq_one_letter_code
_entity_poly.pdbx_strand_id
1 'polypeptide(L)'
;KLEEDAPYRLLIQDLRSACGSLYTASEIAKTEVDILATLKFEIMVASATGFTDYYKQAVPAHPMMLQLLDFLCDLSLISHKFLDYGTSQIAASNTLGSKYPLDQTLPILKKLLQ
;
A
#
# COMPACT_ATOMS: atom_id res chain seq x y z
N LYS A 1 10.32 26.70 24.11
CA LYS A 1 10.52 25.83 22.92
C LYS A 1 9.87 24.49 23.24
N LEU A 2 8.56 24.34 23.01
CA LEU A 2 7.77 23.15 23.39
C LEU A 2 6.43 23.11 22.62
N GLU A 3 6.40 23.60 21.37
CA GLU A 3 5.18 23.60 20.54
C GLU A 3 5.23 22.59 19.38
N GLU A 4 6.40 22.05 19.02
CA GLU A 4 6.53 21.07 17.91
C GLU A 4 6.11 19.64 18.27
N ASP A 5 5.97 19.30 19.56
CA ASP A 5 5.59 17.95 20.02
C ASP A 5 4.06 17.70 20.08
N ALA A 6 3.25 18.76 19.98
CA ALA A 6 1.80 18.66 20.04
C ALA A 6 1.17 17.77 18.94
N PRO A 7 1.54 17.91 17.65
CA PRO A 7 0.95 17.09 16.59
C PRO A 7 1.31 15.60 16.72
N TYR A 8 2.55 15.28 17.11
CA TYR A 8 3.00 13.91 17.29
C TYR A 8 2.29 13.20 18.46
N ARG A 9 2.05 13.93 19.56
CA ARG A 9 1.29 13.40 20.69
C ARG A 9 -0.16 13.09 20.33
N LEU A 10 -0.81 13.93 19.53
CA LEU A 10 -2.16 13.69 19.04
C LEU A 10 -2.20 12.43 18.15
N LEU A 11 -1.24 12.27 17.25
CA LEU A 11 -1.13 11.08 16.40
C LEU A 11 -1.01 9.78 17.20
N ILE A 12 -0.18 9.74 18.26
CA ILE A 12 -0.05 8.55 19.11
C ILE A 12 -1.37 8.25 19.82
N GLN A 13 -2.10 9.28 20.27
CA GLN A 13 -3.41 9.09 20.90
C GLN A 13 -4.46 8.55 19.93
N ASP A 14 -4.45 9.03 18.69
CA ASP A 14 -5.34 8.55 17.63
C ASP A 14 -5.04 7.09 17.27
N LEU A 15 -3.77 6.74 17.09
CA LEU A 15 -3.34 5.35 16.86
C LEU A 15 -3.73 4.44 18.02
N ARG A 16 -3.52 4.90 19.26
CA ARG A 16 -3.93 4.16 20.45
C ARG A 16 -5.43 3.92 20.49
N SER A 17 -6.22 4.93 20.11
CA SER A 17 -7.68 4.84 20.05
C SER A 17 -8.12 3.86 18.96
N ALA A 18 -7.50 3.91 17.78
CA ALA A 18 -7.76 2.97 16.68
C ALA A 18 -7.42 1.51 17.06
N CYS A 19 -6.38 1.30 17.87
CA CYS A 19 -6.01 0.00 18.41
C CYS A 19 -6.83 -0.41 19.66
N GLY A 20 -7.91 0.29 20.00
CA GLY A 20 -8.76 -0.07 21.15
C GLY A 20 -8.07 0.09 22.51
N SER A 21 -7.06 0.95 22.61
CA SER A 21 -6.21 1.14 23.81
C SER A 21 -5.44 -0.09 24.27
N LEU A 22 -5.26 -1.09 23.40
CA LEU A 22 -4.49 -2.30 23.68
C LEU A 22 -3.00 -2.03 23.95
N TYR A 23 -2.48 -0.93 23.40
CA TYR A 23 -1.08 -0.53 23.54
C TYR A 23 -0.97 0.80 24.28
N THR A 24 0.12 0.96 25.03
CA THR A 24 0.50 2.22 25.67
C THR A 24 1.23 3.12 24.67
N ALA A 25 1.21 4.44 24.93
CA ALA A 25 1.97 5.40 24.13
C ALA A 25 3.48 5.08 24.08
N SER A 26 4.01 4.56 25.19
CA SER A 26 5.41 4.11 25.28
C SER A 26 5.70 2.92 24.37
N GLU A 27 4.78 1.95 24.29
CA GLU A 27 4.95 0.77 23.43
C GLU A 27 4.88 1.15 21.96
N ILE A 28 3.97 2.05 21.58
CA ILE A 28 3.86 2.57 20.21
C ILE A 28 5.16 3.31 19.82
N ALA A 29 5.63 4.24 20.64
CA ALA A 29 6.86 4.98 20.37
C ALA A 29 8.09 4.07 20.31
N LYS A 30 8.17 3.06 21.19
CA LYS A 30 9.24 2.06 21.12
C LYS A 30 9.19 1.27 19.82
N THR A 31 8.01 0.81 19.42
CA THR A 31 7.81 0.04 18.18
C THR A 31 8.17 0.87 16.96
N GLU A 32 7.86 2.16 16.93
CA GLU A 32 8.28 3.07 15.87
C GLU A 32 9.80 3.10 15.72
N VAL A 33 10.54 3.28 16.82
CA VAL A 33 12.00 3.28 16.82
C VAL A 33 12.54 1.92 16.37
N ASP A 34 11.97 0.82 16.84
CA ASP A 34 12.39 -0.54 16.47
C ASP A 34 12.16 -0.81 14.97
N ILE A 35 11.04 -0.36 14.40
CA ILE A 35 10.75 -0.47 12.95
C ILE A 35 11.75 0.36 12.15
N LEU A 36 11.96 1.63 12.53
CA LEU A 36 12.89 2.53 11.84
C LEU A 36 14.33 2.00 11.88
N ALA A 37 14.77 1.49 13.04
CA ALA A 37 16.08 0.86 13.19
C ALA A 37 16.22 -0.39 12.31
N THR A 38 15.17 -1.22 12.24
CA THR A 38 15.15 -2.42 11.39
C THR A 38 15.27 -2.07 9.90
N LEU A 39 14.61 -0.99 9.48
CA LEU A 39 14.69 -0.46 8.12
C LEU A 39 15.95 0.38 7.87
N LYS A 40 16.86 0.50 8.85
CA LYS A 40 18.05 1.37 8.78
C LYS A 40 17.71 2.82 8.43
N PHE A 41 16.52 3.27 8.83
CA PHE A 41 15.95 4.58 8.49
C PHE A 41 15.77 4.82 6.97
N GLU A 42 15.81 3.77 6.14
CA GLU A 42 15.52 3.83 4.71
C GLU A 42 14.00 3.75 4.48
N ILE A 43 13.30 4.86 4.73
CA ILE A 43 11.83 4.94 4.60
C ILE A 43 11.35 5.32 3.19
N MET A 44 12.26 5.61 2.26
CA MET A 44 11.93 5.99 0.88
C MET A 44 11.70 4.77 -0.02
N VAL A 45 10.91 3.80 0.46
CA VAL A 45 10.55 2.63 -0.35
C VAL A 45 9.45 3.02 -1.32
N ALA A 46 9.73 2.91 -2.62
CA ALA A 46 8.74 3.19 -3.65
C ALA A 46 7.59 2.18 -3.58
N SER A 47 6.36 2.66 -3.43
CA SER A 47 5.16 1.83 -3.43
C SER A 47 4.79 1.40 -4.86
N ALA A 48 4.10 0.25 -4.98
CA ALA A 48 3.56 -0.20 -6.26
C ALA A 48 2.54 0.81 -6.82
N THR A 49 1.83 1.56 -5.96
CA THR A 49 0.91 2.63 -6.35
C THR A 49 1.64 3.79 -7.03
N GLY A 50 2.83 4.19 -6.54
CA GLY A 50 3.61 5.26 -7.18
C GLY A 50 4.05 4.92 -8.61
N PHE A 51 4.51 3.68 -8.85
CA PHE A 51 4.81 3.22 -10.21
C PHE A 51 3.56 3.07 -11.09
N THR A 52 2.45 2.67 -10.48
CA THR A 52 1.17 2.54 -11.16
C THR A 52 0.70 3.87 -11.72
N ASP A 53 0.79 4.96 -10.95
CA ASP A 53 0.41 6.29 -11.43
C ASP A 53 1.29 6.77 -12.60
N TYR A 54 2.59 6.44 -12.58
CA TYR A 54 3.47 6.68 -13.72
C TYR A 54 3.01 5.90 -14.97
N TYR A 55 2.63 4.63 -14.83
CA TYR A 55 2.13 3.83 -15.95
C TYR A 55 0.77 4.29 -16.48
N LYS A 56 -0.13 4.77 -15.62
CA LYS A 56 -1.42 5.34 -16.03
C LYS A 56 -1.24 6.59 -16.90
N GLN A 57 -0.22 7.40 -16.64
CA GLN A 57 0.10 8.57 -17.48
C GLN A 57 0.65 8.16 -18.84
N ALA A 58 1.43 7.08 -18.90
CA ALA A 58 2.06 6.60 -20.13
C ALA A 58 1.10 5.82 -21.05
N VAL A 59 0.04 5.22 -20.51
CA VAL A 59 -0.87 4.35 -21.27
C VAL A 59 -2.31 4.90 -21.22
N PRO A 60 -2.87 5.37 -22.36
CA PRO A 60 -4.28 5.75 -22.40
C PRO A 60 -5.15 4.51 -22.18
N ALA A 61 -5.89 4.49 -21.08
CA ALA A 61 -6.77 3.37 -20.70
C ALA A 61 -8.15 3.88 -20.28
N HIS A 62 -9.17 3.03 -20.44
CA HIS A 62 -10.53 3.32 -20.02
C HIS A 62 -10.58 3.48 -18.48
N PRO A 63 -11.38 4.41 -17.91
CA PRO A 63 -11.41 4.66 -16.46
C PRO A 63 -11.62 3.41 -15.59
N MET A 64 -12.44 2.46 -16.06
CA MET A 64 -12.64 1.17 -15.39
C MET A 64 -11.36 0.32 -15.26
N MET A 65 -10.46 0.41 -16.25
CA MET A 65 -9.18 -0.30 -16.24
C MET A 65 -8.19 0.32 -15.26
N LEU A 66 -8.26 1.65 -15.08
CA LEU A 66 -7.48 2.37 -14.09
C LEU A 66 -7.91 1.97 -12.67
N GLN A 67 -9.22 1.86 -12.42
CA GLN A 67 -9.75 1.38 -11.14
C GLN A 67 -9.39 -0.08 -10.87
N LEU A 68 -9.44 -0.94 -11.89
CA LEU A 68 -9.01 -2.33 -11.75
C LEU A 68 -7.51 -2.42 -11.41
N LEU A 69 -6.70 -1.55 -12.02
CA LEU A 69 -5.27 -1.50 -11.77
C LEU A 69 -4.96 -1.13 -10.31
N ASP A 70 -5.68 -0.14 -9.76
CA ASP A 70 -5.57 0.25 -8.35
C ASP A 70 -5.98 -0.90 -7.43
N PHE A 71 -7.11 -1.53 -7.73
CA PHE A 71 -7.60 -2.68 -6.97
C PHE A 71 -6.59 -3.85 -6.95
N LEU A 72 -5.97 -4.17 -8.09
CA LEU A 72 -4.94 -5.22 -8.17
C LEU A 72 -3.66 -4.84 -7.41
N CYS A 73 -3.31 -3.55 -7.36
CA CYS A 73 -2.20 -3.09 -6.54
C CYS A 73 -2.51 -3.22 -5.04
N ASP A 74 -3.73 -2.91 -4.61
CA ASP A 74 -4.14 -3.09 -3.22
C ASP A 74 -4.16 -4.58 -2.83
N LEU A 75 -4.65 -5.46 -3.71
CA LEU A 75 -4.58 -6.91 -3.49
C LEU A 75 -3.15 -7.42 -3.35
N SER A 76 -2.18 -6.81 -4.05
CA SER A 76 -0.78 -7.21 -3.96
C SER A 76 -0.18 -6.95 -2.57
N LEU A 77 -0.69 -5.96 -1.84
CA LEU A 77 -0.25 -5.65 -0.46
C LEU A 77 -0.70 -6.71 0.55
N ILE A 78 -1.79 -7.42 0.26
CA ILE A 78 -2.39 -8.41 1.19
C ILE A 78 -1.64 -9.74 1.13
N SER A 79 -1.14 -10.13 -0.05
CA SER A 79 -0.52 -11.44 -0.24
C SER A 79 0.99 -11.39 -0.01
N HIS A 80 1.45 -12.15 1.00
CA HIS A 80 2.88 -12.34 1.32
C HIS A 80 3.74 -12.79 0.13
N LYS A 81 3.15 -13.47 -0.87
CA LYS A 81 3.85 -13.91 -2.09
C LYS A 81 4.40 -12.75 -2.92
N PHE A 82 3.87 -11.54 -2.75
CA PHE A 82 4.35 -10.36 -3.48
C PHE A 82 5.56 -9.69 -2.82
N LEU A 83 5.94 -10.08 -1.60
CA LEU A 83 7.11 -9.54 -0.91
C LEU A 83 8.43 -9.83 -1.64
N ASP A 84 8.47 -10.91 -2.43
CA ASP A 84 9.66 -11.32 -3.20
C ASP A 84 9.83 -10.53 -4.51
N TYR A 85 8.82 -9.73 -4.90
CA TYR A 85 8.81 -9.02 -6.19
C TYR A 85 9.02 -7.52 -6.00
N GLY A 86 9.72 -6.90 -6.95
CA GLY A 86 9.87 -5.45 -6.96
C GLY A 86 8.54 -4.72 -7.16
N THR A 87 8.32 -3.61 -6.47
CA THR A 87 7.08 -2.83 -6.58
C THR A 87 6.81 -2.31 -8.00
N SER A 88 7.86 -2.04 -8.78
CA SER A 88 7.76 -1.71 -10.21
C SER A 88 7.33 -2.89 -11.09
N GLN A 89 7.73 -4.11 -10.74
CA GLN A 89 7.37 -5.34 -11.45
C GLN A 89 5.90 -5.70 -11.18
N ILE A 90 5.45 -5.54 -9.94
CA ILE A 90 4.05 -5.73 -9.55
C ILE A 90 3.16 -4.75 -10.32
N ALA A 91 3.51 -3.46 -10.31
CA ALA A 91 2.78 -2.43 -11.04
C ALA A 91 2.74 -2.67 -12.56
N ALA A 92 3.87 -3.10 -13.15
CA ALA A 92 3.94 -3.43 -14.58
C ALA A 92 3.08 -4.66 -14.92
N SER A 93 3.13 -5.72 -14.09
CA SER A 93 2.33 -6.93 -14.25
C SER A 93 0.84 -6.61 -14.21
N ASN A 94 0.40 -5.80 -13.24
CA ASN A 94 -1.00 -5.41 -13.13
C ASN A 94 -1.43 -4.55 -14.33
N THR A 95 -0.55 -3.66 -14.81
CA THR A 95 -0.83 -2.81 -15.99
C THR A 95 -0.99 -3.67 -17.26
N LEU A 96 -0.15 -4.69 -17.43
CA LEU A 96 -0.24 -5.64 -18.55
C LEU A 96 -1.47 -6.55 -18.43
N GLY A 97 -1.78 -7.04 -17.23
CA GLY A 97 -2.98 -7.83 -16.94
C GLY A 97 -4.27 -7.06 -17.23
N SER A 98 -4.27 -5.76 -16.98
CA SER A 98 -5.36 -4.83 -17.31
C SER A 98 -5.50 -4.57 -18.82
N LYS A 99 -4.58 -5.01 -19.69
CA LYS A 99 -4.79 -4.88 -21.14
C LYS A 99 -5.63 -6.02 -21.74
N TYR A 100 -5.86 -7.09 -21.00
CA TYR A 100 -6.72 -8.18 -21.45
C TYR A 100 -8.19 -7.75 -21.36
N PRO A 101 -9.05 -8.20 -22.31
CA PRO A 101 -10.44 -7.80 -22.32
C PRO A 101 -11.14 -8.20 -21.01
N LEU A 102 -11.73 -7.21 -20.35
CA LEU A 102 -12.46 -7.30 -19.07
C LEU A 102 -13.38 -8.53 -19.00
N ASP A 103 -14.00 -8.90 -20.12
CA ASP A 103 -14.93 -10.03 -20.26
C ASP A 103 -14.33 -11.39 -19.87
N GLN A 104 -13.01 -11.57 -20.05
CA GLN A 104 -12.31 -12.81 -19.70
C GLN A 104 -11.75 -12.78 -18.27
N THR A 105 -11.38 -11.61 -17.75
CA THR A 105 -10.80 -11.43 -16.42
C THR A 105 -11.84 -11.33 -15.30
N LEU A 106 -13.02 -10.77 -15.57
CA LEU A 106 -14.09 -10.61 -14.57
C LEU A 106 -14.56 -11.93 -13.93
N PRO A 107 -14.81 -13.03 -14.67
CA PRO A 107 -15.23 -14.30 -14.07
C PRO A 107 -14.12 -14.95 -13.23
N ILE A 108 -12.84 -14.77 -13.60
CA ILE A 108 -11.70 -15.29 -12.84
C ILE A 108 -11.56 -14.52 -11.51
N LEU A 109 -11.66 -13.18 -11.56
CA LEU A 109 -11.64 -12.32 -10.38
C LEU A 109 -12.81 -12.63 -9.43
N LYS A 110 -14.03 -12.82 -9.95
CA LYS A 110 -15.19 -13.22 -9.14
C LYS A 110 -14.99 -14.56 -8.44
N LYS A 111 -14.29 -15.51 -9.07
CA LYS A 111 -14.00 -16.83 -8.52
C LYS A 111 -12.88 -16.82 -7.46
N LEU A 112 -12.00 -15.82 -7.49
CA LEU A 112 -10.95 -15.62 -6.49
C LEU A 112 -11.43 -14.84 -5.25
N LEU A 113 -12.57 -14.15 -5.35
CA LEU A 113 -13.18 -13.35 -4.27
C LEU A 113 -14.32 -14.08 -3.53
N GLN A 114 -14.58 -15.35 -3.87
CA GLN A 114 -15.50 -16.26 -3.16
C GLN A 114 -14.70 -17.32 -2.40
#